data_AF-A0A7S3PC66-F1
#
_entry.id   AF-A0A7S3PC66-F1
#
_cell.length_a   1.000
_cell.length_b   1.000
_cell.length_c   1.000
_cell.angle_alpha   90.00
_cell.angle_beta   90.00
_cell.angle_gamma   90.00
#
_symmetry.space_group_name_H-M   'P 1'
#
loop_
_entity.id
_entity.type
_entity.pdbx_description
1 polymer ?
#
loop_
_entity_poly.entity_id
_entity_poly.type
_entity_poly.pdbx_seq_one_letter_code
_entity_poly.pdbx_strand_id
1 'polypeptide(L)'
;GWGDEELGQKSTAGWLASYKVFEPHWQVTMADGRVTGSVTWKGKTYTFENAPFYAEKNWGGSFPIKWYWCQCNNFGGYTSNDRTLSVTAGGGTRKIPFGQKESLGMVSVHCNGKFYE
;
A
#
# COMPACT_ATOMS: atom_id res chain seq x y z
N GLY A 1 4.26 8.39 0.60
CA GLY A 1 2.95 7.97 1.14
C GLY A 1 2.14 7.29 0.05
N TRP A 2 0.81 7.41 0.02
CA TRP A 2 -0.04 7.06 -1.12
C TRP A 2 -0.45 8.33 -1.86
N GLY A 3 0.00 8.52 -3.10
CA GLY A 3 -0.12 9.78 -3.83
C GLY A 3 1.25 10.34 -4.22
N ASP A 4 1.24 11.46 -4.97
CA ASP A 4 2.47 12.14 -5.35
C ASP A 4 3.19 12.66 -4.10
N GLU A 5 4.53 12.63 -4.13
CA GLU A 5 5.34 13.08 -2.99
C GLU A 5 5.09 14.55 -2.65
N GLU A 6 4.86 15.40 -3.67
CA GLU A 6 4.68 16.84 -3.53
C GLU A 6 3.21 17.29 -3.36
N LEU A 7 2.22 16.47 -3.74
CA LEU A 7 0.81 16.90 -3.84
C LEU A 7 -0.10 16.33 -2.75
N GLY A 8 0.48 15.73 -1.71
CA GLY A 8 -0.24 15.24 -0.54
C GLY A 8 -0.83 13.84 -0.69
N GLN A 9 -1.36 13.33 0.41
CA GLN A 9 -1.83 11.94 0.52
C GLN A 9 -3.24 11.75 -0.06
N LYS A 10 -3.45 10.63 -0.76
CA LYS A 10 -4.72 10.21 -1.35
C LYS A 10 -5.31 9.03 -0.57
N SER A 11 -6.63 8.88 -0.64
CA SER A 11 -7.32 7.65 -0.18
C SER A 11 -7.02 6.52 -1.15
N THR A 12 -6.56 5.39 -0.64
CA THR A 12 -6.40 4.16 -1.44
C THR A 12 -7.77 3.71 -1.96
N ALA A 13 -7.85 3.35 -3.24
CA ALA A 13 -9.12 3.04 -3.94
C ALA A 13 -10.07 4.25 -4.12
N GLY A 14 -9.54 5.47 -4.05
CA GLY A 14 -10.32 6.69 -4.23
C GLY A 14 -11.16 7.10 -3.01
N TRP A 15 -11.81 8.25 -3.12
CA TRP A 15 -12.51 8.90 -2.00
C TRP A 15 -13.70 8.10 -1.45
N LEU A 16 -14.37 7.31 -2.27
CA LEU A 16 -15.51 6.48 -1.84
C LEU A 16 -15.09 5.45 -0.77
N ALA A 17 -13.86 4.95 -0.81
CA ALA A 17 -13.35 3.99 0.16
C ALA A 17 -13.24 4.56 1.60
N SER A 18 -13.31 5.88 1.75
CA SER A 18 -13.24 6.55 3.06
C SER A 18 -14.54 6.46 3.87
N TYR A 19 -15.69 6.17 3.25
CA TYR A 19 -16.96 6.06 3.97
C TYR A 19 -17.09 4.71 4.69
N LYS A 20 -17.46 4.75 5.98
CA LYS A 20 -17.62 3.58 6.87
C LYS A 20 -18.51 2.46 6.34
N VAL A 21 -19.40 2.79 5.42
CA VAL A 21 -20.34 1.84 4.82
C VAL A 21 -19.66 0.82 3.89
N PHE A 22 -18.45 1.14 3.43
CA PHE A 22 -17.68 0.35 2.47
C PHE A 22 -16.60 -0.49 3.16
N GLU A 23 -17.00 -1.34 4.09
CA GLU A 23 -16.09 -2.31 4.73
C GLU A 23 -15.75 -3.50 3.82
N PRO A 24 -14.61 -4.18 4.03
CA PRO A 24 -13.52 -3.79 4.94
C PRO A 24 -12.71 -2.62 4.39
N HIS A 25 -12.04 -1.90 5.28
CA HIS A 25 -11.19 -0.78 4.91
C HIS A 25 -9.73 -1.20 4.80
N TRP A 26 -9.09 -0.64 3.77
CA TRP A 26 -7.68 -0.87 3.46
C TRP A 26 -7.07 0.44 2.98
N GLN A 27 -5.89 0.75 3.49
CA GLN A 27 -5.13 1.94 3.10
C GLN A 27 -3.64 1.60 3.05
N VAL A 28 -3.00 1.89 1.92
CA VAL A 28 -1.55 1.94 1.84
C VAL A 28 -1.10 3.26 2.46
N THR A 29 -0.21 3.19 3.45
CA THR A 29 0.32 4.40 4.12
C THR A 29 1.67 4.80 3.55
N MET A 30 2.46 3.82 3.09
CA MET A 30 3.73 4.03 2.41
C MET A 30 3.91 2.97 1.33
N ALA A 31 3.78 3.34 0.05
CA ALA A 31 4.04 2.43 -1.06
C ALA A 31 5.54 2.34 -1.41
N ASP A 32 6.25 3.46 -1.29
CA ASP A 32 7.66 3.62 -1.67
C ASP A 32 8.44 4.30 -0.54
N GLY A 33 8.40 3.70 0.65
CA GLY A 33 9.07 4.22 1.83
C GLY A 33 10.55 3.85 1.89
N ARG A 34 11.30 4.60 2.70
CA ARG A 34 12.70 4.31 3.05
C ARG A 34 12.85 4.22 4.56
N VAL A 35 13.55 3.20 5.04
CA VAL A 35 13.73 2.96 6.48
C VAL A 35 15.20 2.78 6.85
N THR A 36 15.61 3.47 7.91
CA THR A 36 16.90 3.27 8.58
C THR A 36 16.63 2.85 10.02
N GLY A 37 17.30 1.80 10.48
CA GLY A 37 17.10 1.28 11.83
C GLY A 37 17.72 -0.10 12.03
N SER A 38 17.21 -0.81 13.02
CA SER A 38 17.65 -2.16 13.32
C SER A 38 16.52 -3.03 13.87
N VAL A 39 16.68 -4.34 13.70
CA VAL A 39 15.84 -5.35 14.33
C VAL A 39 16.72 -6.40 15.01
N THR A 40 16.41 -6.72 16.26
CA THR A 40 17.08 -7.80 16.98
C THR A 40 16.18 -9.03 16.94
N TRP A 41 16.65 -10.10 16.30
CA TRP A 41 15.94 -11.37 16.19
C TRP A 41 16.85 -12.53 16.58
N LYS A 42 16.41 -13.33 17.56
CA LYS A 42 17.17 -14.47 18.12
C LYS A 42 18.60 -14.10 18.55
N GLY A 43 18.76 -12.96 19.21
CA GLY A 43 20.07 -12.48 19.69
C GLY A 43 20.99 -11.92 18.62
N LYS A 44 20.58 -11.90 17.33
CA LYS A 44 21.31 -11.25 16.24
C LYS A 44 20.64 -9.94 15.87
N THR A 45 21.43 -8.87 15.81
CA THR A 45 20.99 -7.56 15.33
C THR A 45 21.21 -7.45 13.83
N TYR A 46 20.16 -7.04 13.12
CA TYR A 46 20.19 -6.71 11.71
C TYR A 46 20.01 -5.21 11.61
N THR A 47 20.97 -4.52 11.00
CA THR A 47 20.89 -3.09 10.70
C THR A 47 20.50 -2.90 9.25
N PHE A 48 19.70 -1.88 8.99
CA PHE A 48 19.33 -1.46 7.65
C PHE A 48 19.47 0.06 7.59
N GLU A 49 20.04 0.52 6.49
CA GLU A 49 20.20 1.94 6.21
C GLU A 49 19.52 2.22 4.89
N ASN A 50 18.55 3.13 4.91
CA ASN A 50 17.84 3.58 3.74
C ASN A 50 17.32 2.38 2.91
N ALA A 51 16.70 1.39 3.55
CA ALA A 51 16.19 0.20 2.87
C ALA A 51 14.76 0.46 2.32
N PRO A 52 14.35 -0.19 1.21
CA PRO A 52 12.96 -0.13 0.74
C PRO A 52 11.99 -0.59 1.82
N PHE A 53 10.88 0.14 1.96
CA PHE A 53 9.89 -0.09 3.00
C PHE A 53 8.47 0.11 2.48
N TYR A 54 7.58 -0.77 2.91
CA TYR A 54 6.15 -0.70 2.62
C TYR A 54 5.36 -0.77 3.93
N ALA A 55 4.29 0.03 4.01
CA ALA A 55 3.35 -0.05 5.11
C ALA A 55 1.90 0.14 4.65
N GLU A 56 1.01 -0.58 5.31
CA GLU A 56 -0.43 -0.50 5.11
C GLU A 56 -1.18 -0.63 6.44
N LYS A 57 -2.46 -0.27 6.38
CA LYS A 57 -3.40 -0.40 7.48
C LYS A 57 -4.68 -1.06 6.96
N ASN A 58 -5.15 -2.06 7.70
CA ASN A 58 -6.43 -2.72 7.50
C ASN A 58 -7.31 -2.50 8.74
N TRP A 59 -8.61 -2.23 8.57
CA TRP A 59 -9.56 -2.12 9.68
C TRP A 59 -11.01 -2.36 9.22
N GLY A 60 -11.93 -2.50 10.19
CA GLY A 60 -13.36 -2.73 9.94
C GLY A 60 -13.86 -4.01 10.60
N GLY A 61 -15.16 -4.27 10.47
CA GLY A 61 -15.83 -5.43 11.06
C GLY A 61 -15.83 -6.71 10.23
N SER A 62 -15.20 -6.72 9.05
CA SER A 62 -15.22 -7.86 8.14
C SER A 62 -13.91 -8.03 7.37
N PHE A 63 -13.84 -9.07 6.54
CA PHE A 63 -12.72 -9.35 5.63
C PHE A 63 -13.30 -9.70 4.24
N PRO A 64 -12.58 -9.47 3.13
CA PRO A 64 -13.11 -9.76 1.79
C PRO A 64 -13.38 -11.26 1.60
N ILE A 65 -14.42 -11.58 0.81
CA ILE A 65 -14.77 -12.97 0.47
C ILE A 65 -13.68 -13.60 -0.41
N LYS A 66 -13.13 -12.79 -1.31
CA LYS A 66 -11.99 -13.10 -2.17
C LYS A 66 -11.09 -11.88 -2.19
N TRP A 67 -9.79 -12.08 -2.28
CA TRP A 67 -8.84 -10.98 -2.36
C TRP A 67 -7.57 -11.43 -3.08
N TYR A 68 -6.87 -10.44 -3.64
CA TYR A 68 -5.48 -10.56 -4.05
C TYR A 68 -4.75 -9.31 -3.60
N TRP A 69 -3.46 -9.45 -3.35
CA TRP A 69 -2.59 -8.36 -2.95
C TRP A 69 -1.17 -8.65 -3.42
N CYS A 70 -0.52 -7.62 -3.95
CA CYS A 70 0.86 -7.65 -4.39
C CYS A 70 1.48 -6.27 -4.20
N GLN A 71 2.68 -6.22 -3.63
CA GLN A 71 3.48 -5.01 -3.61
C GLN A 71 4.96 -5.34 -3.82
N CYS A 72 5.65 -4.50 -4.58
CA CYS A 72 7.09 -4.55 -4.74
C CYS A 72 7.64 -3.13 -4.92
N ASN A 73 8.72 -2.81 -4.22
CA ASN A 73 9.49 -1.58 -4.39
C ASN A 73 11.01 -1.84 -4.46
N ASN A 74 11.38 -3.05 -4.85
CA ASN A 74 12.77 -3.47 -4.98
C ASN A 74 13.04 -3.97 -6.41
N PHE A 75 13.13 -3.02 -7.33
CA PHE A 75 13.45 -3.28 -8.73
C PHE A 75 14.90 -2.92 -9.02
N GLY A 76 15.61 -3.80 -9.74
CA GLY A 76 17.00 -3.54 -10.12
C GLY A 76 17.17 -2.20 -10.82
N GLY A 77 18.08 -1.36 -10.32
CA GLY A 77 18.32 -0.01 -10.85
C GLY A 77 17.34 1.08 -10.37
N TYR A 78 16.42 0.75 -9.45
CA TYR A 78 15.43 1.67 -8.86
C TYR A 78 15.39 1.58 -7.32
N THR A 79 16.56 1.39 -6.70
CA THR A 79 16.70 1.25 -5.24
C THR A 79 17.47 2.39 -4.58
N SER A 80 17.84 3.42 -5.35
CA SER A 80 18.59 4.60 -4.90
C SER A 80 17.66 5.80 -4.67
N ASN A 81 18.12 6.81 -3.95
CA ASN A 81 17.29 7.97 -3.58
C ASN A 81 16.78 8.78 -4.77
N ASP A 82 17.50 8.74 -5.89
CA ASP A 82 17.22 9.47 -7.13
C ASP A 82 16.36 8.67 -8.12
N ARG A 83 16.18 7.36 -7.89
CA ARG A 83 15.47 6.45 -8.77
C ARG A 83 14.70 5.45 -7.96
N THR A 84 13.39 5.66 -7.88
CA THR A 84 12.50 4.79 -7.10
C THR A 84 11.37 4.26 -7.98
N LEU A 85 10.97 3.02 -7.71
CA LEU A 85 9.85 2.38 -8.38
C LEU A 85 9.13 1.49 -7.37
N SER A 86 7.84 1.70 -7.22
CA SER A 86 6.95 0.84 -6.44
C SER A 86 5.73 0.50 -7.25
N VAL A 87 5.34 -0.77 -7.24
CA VAL A 87 4.12 -1.28 -7.84
C VAL A 87 3.28 -1.88 -6.73
N THR A 88 2.04 -1.45 -6.62
CA THR A 88 1.06 -2.01 -5.67
C THR A 88 -0.20 -2.37 -6.43
N ALA A 89 -0.66 -3.61 -6.28
CA ALA A 89 -1.91 -4.08 -6.82
C ALA A 89 -2.71 -4.78 -5.73
N GLY A 90 -3.99 -4.47 -5.64
CA GLY A 90 -4.86 -5.02 -4.63
C GLY A 90 -6.30 -5.03 -5.11
N GLY A 91 -7.06 -6.02 -4.68
CA GLY A 91 -8.47 -6.10 -5.03
C GLY A 91 -9.16 -7.21 -4.26
N GLY A 92 -10.48 -7.20 -4.31
CA GLY A 92 -11.28 -8.20 -3.65
C GLY A 92 -12.76 -8.06 -3.89
N THR A 93 -13.48 -9.07 -3.41
CA THR A 93 -14.94 -9.09 -3.38
C THR A 93 -15.40 -8.79 -1.95
N ARG A 94 -16.06 -7.65 -1.76
CA ARG A 94 -16.62 -7.25 -0.46
C ARG A 94 -18.14 -7.36 -0.45
N LYS A 95 -18.72 -7.39 0.75
CA LYS A 95 -20.16 -7.22 0.96
C LYS A 95 -20.42 -5.75 1.22
N ILE A 96 -21.33 -5.15 0.47
CA ILE A 96 -21.79 -3.78 0.69
C ILE A 96 -23.21 -3.83 1.31
N PRO A 97 -23.81 -2.70 1.71
CA PRO A 97 -25.16 -2.70 2.29
C PRO A 97 -26.18 -3.45 1.44
N PHE A 98 -27.26 -3.89 2.09
CA PHE A 98 -28.33 -4.68 1.48
C PHE A 98 -27.87 -6.05 0.94
N GLY A 99 -26.74 -6.56 1.42
CA GLY A 99 -26.24 -7.91 1.10
C GLY A 99 -25.67 -8.05 -0.32
N GLN A 100 -25.53 -6.95 -1.05
CA GLN A 100 -24.90 -6.95 -2.37
C GLN A 100 -23.40 -7.26 -2.25
N LYS A 101 -22.84 -7.80 -3.34
CA LYS A 101 -21.41 -8.07 -3.45
C LYS A 101 -20.83 -7.19 -4.54
N GLU A 102 -19.68 -6.61 -4.25
CA GLU A 102 -18.93 -5.79 -5.20
C GLU A 102 -17.53 -6.37 -5.35
N SER A 103 -17.05 -6.48 -6.58
CA SER A 103 -15.65 -6.81 -6.86
C SER A 103 -14.95 -5.58 -7.40
N LEU A 104 -13.85 -5.22 -6.78
CA LEU A 104 -13.04 -4.05 -7.10
C LEU A 104 -11.57 -4.39 -7.05
N GLY A 105 -10.77 -3.68 -7.82
CA GLY A 105 -9.34 -3.85 -7.87
C GLY A 105 -8.66 -2.57 -8.35
N MET A 106 -7.40 -2.43 -7.99
CA MET A 106 -6.54 -1.34 -8.43
C MET A 106 -5.16 -1.88 -8.78
N VAL A 107 -4.45 -1.10 -9.60
CA VAL A 107 -3.02 -1.22 -9.81
C VAL A 107 -2.47 0.19 -9.75
N SER A 108 -1.40 0.39 -9.00
CA SER A 108 -0.72 1.67 -8.89
C SER A 108 0.76 1.53 -9.16
N VAL A 109 1.36 2.61 -9.64
CA VAL A 109 2.80 2.76 -9.80
C VAL A 109 3.22 4.07 -9.13
N HIS A 110 4.21 4.00 -8.25
CA HIS A 110 5.00 5.16 -7.84
C HIS A 110 6.33 5.09 -8.59
N CYS A 111 6.69 6.14 -9.33
CA CYS A 111 7.94 6.21 -10.07
C CYS A 111 8.54 7.60 -9.89
N ASN A 112 9.72 7.68 -9.27
CA ASN A 112 10.46 8.92 -9.03
C ASN A 112 9.58 10.03 -8.41
N GLY A 113 8.89 9.72 -7.31
CA GLY A 113 8.02 10.66 -6.59
C GLY A 113 6.63 10.90 -7.20
N LYS A 114 6.37 10.39 -8.40
CA LYS A 114 5.09 10.53 -9.10
C LYS A 114 4.21 9.29 -8.98
N PHE A 115 2.91 9.50 -8.76
CA PHE A 115 1.92 8.46 -8.52
C PHE A 115 0.93 8.30 -9.68
N TYR A 116 0.66 7.05 -10.02
CA TYR A 116 -0.29 6.62 -11.04
C TYR A 116 -1.21 5.55 -10.44
N GLU A 117 -2.53 5.69 -10.59
CA GLU A 117 -3.58 4.78 -10.10
C GLU A 117 -4.65 4.59 -11.17
#